data_AF-A0A2E4DA07-F1
#
_entry.id   AF-A0A2E4DA07-F1
#
_cell.length_a   1.000
_cell.length_b   1.000
_cell.length_c   1.000
_cell.angle_alpha   90.00
_cell.angle_beta   90.00
_cell.angle_gamma   90.00
#
_symmetry.space_group_name_H-M   'P 1'
#
loop_
_entity.id
_entity.type
_entity.pdbx_description
1 polymer ?
#
loop_
_entity_poly.entity_id
_entity_poly.type
_entity_poly.pdbx_seq_one_letter_code
_entity_poly.pdbx_strand_id
1 'polypeptide(L)'
;MNNTYHELAVQLRKLEQSKKASLFNLTVPTDKFDSEAFFQCYQTLKERYCAVHLLMGEENFKELTWLFLQTNPLQSSAKEKYGHNFSDFLASLAEIQNFYFIRFIAMLDWFWYSSHSPKQRIQLPKGTLKSWGNILRGEDQLDIELDELELEVLSIQKNGKEYKIIQH
;
A
#
# COMPACT_ATOMS: atom_id res chain seq x y z
N MET A 1 12.13 20.32 -10.78
CA MET A 1 12.14 19.50 -9.56
C MET A 1 12.48 18.09 -10.00
N ASN A 2 13.51 17.48 -9.42
CA ASN A 2 13.90 16.12 -9.79
C ASN A 2 12.78 15.14 -9.42
N ASN A 3 12.48 14.20 -10.31
CA ASN A 3 11.45 13.18 -10.13
C ASN A 3 11.92 12.19 -9.04
N THR A 4 11.64 12.50 -7.77
CA THR A 4 12.37 11.96 -6.61
C THR A 4 12.03 10.51 -6.27
N TYR A 5 10.90 9.97 -6.74
CA TYR A 5 10.45 8.61 -6.38
C TYR A 5 10.35 7.64 -7.56
N HIS A 6 10.41 8.13 -8.80
CA HIS A 6 10.42 7.28 -9.99
C HIS A 6 11.57 6.26 -9.96
N GLU A 7 12.80 6.72 -9.71
CA GLU A 7 13.98 5.83 -9.68
C GLU A 7 13.86 4.75 -8.61
N LEU A 8 13.28 5.08 -7.46
CA LEU A 8 13.05 4.17 -6.34
C LEU A 8 11.96 3.13 -6.68
N ALA A 9 10.84 3.55 -7.28
CA ALA A 9 9.80 2.63 -7.74
C ALA A 9 10.33 1.65 -8.81
N VAL A 10 11.18 2.13 -9.71
CA VAL A 10 11.86 1.28 -10.71
C VAL A 10 12.83 0.30 -10.04
N GLN A 11 13.60 0.74 -9.05
CA GLN A 11 14.49 -0.15 -8.27
C GLN A 11 13.70 -1.26 -7.56
N LEU A 12 12.58 -0.91 -6.93
CA LEU A 12 11.71 -1.85 -6.24
C LEU A 12 11.18 -2.95 -7.18
N ARG A 13 10.71 -2.58 -8.36
CA ARG A 13 10.24 -3.54 -9.39
C ARG A 13 11.37 -4.43 -9.92
N LYS A 14 12.58 -3.89 -10.07
CA LYS A 14 13.76 -4.70 -10.45
C LYS A 14 14.13 -5.72 -9.37
N LEU A 15 14.04 -5.33 -8.10
CA LEU A 15 14.27 -6.24 -6.97
C LEU A 15 13.27 -7.39 -6.98
N GLU A 16 11.99 -7.11 -7.22
CA GLU A 16 10.96 -8.15 -7.41
C GLU A 16 11.32 -9.13 -8.55
N GLN A 17 11.65 -8.60 -9.74
CA GLN A 17 11.99 -9.42 -10.92
C GLN A 17 13.19 -10.34 -10.69
N SER A 18 14.09 -9.98 -9.78
CA SER A 18 15.29 -10.78 -9.49
C SER A 18 15.00 -12.10 -8.76
N LYS A 19 13.77 -12.32 -8.25
CA LYS A 19 13.30 -13.53 -7.52
C LYS A 19 14.18 -14.01 -6.35
N LYS A 20 15.22 -13.25 -5.97
CA LYS A 20 16.23 -13.63 -4.95
C LYS A 20 16.43 -12.58 -3.87
N ALA A 21 15.89 -11.37 -4.02
CA ALA A 21 16.05 -10.29 -3.07
C ALA A 21 14.73 -10.05 -2.31
N SER A 22 14.62 -10.60 -1.11
CA SER A 22 13.67 -10.09 -0.12
C SER A 22 14.15 -8.70 0.31
N LEU A 23 13.25 -7.73 0.37
CA LEU A 23 13.58 -6.40 0.90
C LEU A 23 13.87 -6.43 2.40
N PHE A 24 13.27 -7.38 3.12
CA PHE A 24 13.27 -7.40 4.57
C PHE A 24 14.35 -8.30 5.16
N ASN A 25 15.10 -9.04 4.32
CA ASN A 25 16.17 -9.96 4.72
C ASN A 25 15.78 -10.83 5.94
N LEU A 26 14.53 -11.26 5.99
CA LEU A 26 14.00 -11.95 7.16
C LEU A 26 14.59 -13.35 7.23
N THR A 27 15.00 -13.75 8.43
CA THR A 27 15.16 -15.18 8.75
C THR A 27 13.83 -15.67 9.27
N VAL A 28 13.21 -16.62 8.58
CA VAL A 28 11.79 -16.91 8.77
C VAL A 28 11.54 -18.40 8.78
N PRO A 29 10.61 -18.90 9.63
CA PRO A 29 10.26 -20.32 9.66
C PRO A 29 9.83 -20.81 8.29
N THR A 30 10.17 -22.06 7.97
CA THR A 30 9.91 -22.67 6.66
C THR A 30 8.41 -22.70 6.30
N ASP A 31 7.55 -22.65 7.31
CA ASP A 31 6.09 -22.78 7.27
C ASP A 31 5.34 -21.48 7.59
N LYS A 32 6.03 -20.32 7.66
CA LYS A 32 5.43 -19.03 8.07
C LYS A 32 4.18 -18.63 7.27
N PHE A 33 4.05 -19.09 6.03
CA PHE A 33 2.95 -18.73 5.13
C PHE A 33 1.84 -19.80 5.07
N ASP A 34 2.02 -20.92 5.74
CA ASP A 34 1.13 -22.08 5.61
C ASP A 34 -0.03 -22.06 6.61
N SER A 35 0.01 -21.14 7.58
CA SER A 35 -1.08 -21.00 8.55
C SER A 35 -2.33 -20.38 7.92
N GLU A 36 -3.50 -20.89 8.30
CA GLU A 36 -4.77 -20.32 7.86
C GLU A 36 -4.94 -18.86 8.33
N ALA A 37 -4.43 -18.54 9.52
CA ALA A 37 -4.41 -17.16 10.02
C ALA A 37 -3.64 -16.23 9.07
N PHE A 38 -2.46 -16.65 8.60
CA PHE A 38 -1.71 -15.89 7.61
C PHE A 38 -2.49 -15.75 6.31
N PHE A 39 -3.03 -16.84 5.76
CA PHE A 39 -3.78 -16.79 4.51
C PHE A 39 -4.97 -15.81 4.59
N GLN A 40 -5.75 -15.85 5.67
CA GLN A 40 -6.86 -14.92 5.88
C GLN A 40 -6.37 -13.46 5.95
N CYS A 41 -5.28 -13.20 6.67
CA CYS A 41 -4.70 -11.86 6.77
C CYS A 41 -4.15 -11.36 5.43
N TYR A 42 -3.48 -12.25 4.69
CA TYR A 42 -2.90 -11.97 3.40
C TYR A 42 -3.96 -11.57 2.38
N GLN A 43 -5.02 -12.38 2.25
CA GLN A 43 -6.13 -12.04 1.35
C GLN A 43 -6.79 -10.72 1.76
N THR A 44 -7.03 -10.55 3.07
CA THR A 44 -7.63 -9.32 3.61
C THR A 44 -6.79 -8.08 3.27
N LEU A 45 -5.48 -8.11 3.51
CA LEU A 45 -4.61 -6.98 3.20
C LEU A 45 -4.45 -6.78 1.68
N LYS A 46 -4.37 -7.85 0.90
CA LYS A 46 -4.26 -7.77 -0.56
C LYS A 46 -5.48 -7.11 -1.21
N GLU A 47 -6.68 -7.42 -0.72
CA GLU A 47 -7.92 -6.76 -1.18
C GLU A 47 -7.97 -5.27 -0.81
N ARG A 48 -7.41 -4.92 0.35
CA ARG A 48 -7.48 -3.55 0.92
C ARG A 48 -6.35 -2.65 0.43
N TYR A 49 -5.21 -3.22 0.08
CA TYR A 49 -3.96 -2.55 -0.27
C TYR A 49 -3.45 -3.01 -1.64
N CYS A 50 -4.33 -2.92 -2.65
CA CYS A 50 -4.06 -3.45 -3.97
C CYS A 50 -2.93 -2.70 -4.69
N ALA A 51 -2.83 -1.38 -4.58
CA ALA A 51 -1.73 -0.63 -5.17
C ALA A 51 -0.40 -0.96 -4.48
N VAL A 52 -0.40 -1.09 -3.16
CA VAL A 52 0.80 -1.52 -2.42
C VAL A 52 1.23 -2.94 -2.80
N HIS A 53 0.28 -3.88 -2.94
CA HIS A 53 0.57 -5.24 -3.40
C HIS A 53 1.20 -5.26 -4.79
N LEU A 54 0.64 -4.51 -5.74
CA LEU A 54 1.19 -4.39 -7.10
C LEU A 54 2.58 -3.77 -7.11
N LEU A 55 2.82 -2.78 -6.25
CA LEU A 55 4.09 -2.07 -6.18
C LEU A 55 5.21 -2.93 -5.56
N MET A 56 4.89 -3.66 -4.49
CA MET A 56 5.85 -4.50 -3.76
C MET A 56 6.08 -5.86 -4.43
N GLY A 57 5.08 -6.36 -5.15
CA GLY A 57 5.04 -7.72 -5.67
C GLY A 57 4.64 -8.75 -4.61
N GLU A 58 4.28 -9.93 -5.10
CA GLU A 58 3.66 -11.00 -4.30
C GLU A 58 4.53 -11.41 -3.09
N GLU A 59 5.82 -11.67 -3.30
CA GLU A 59 6.69 -12.21 -2.24
C GLU A 59 7.01 -11.17 -1.14
N ASN A 60 7.33 -9.93 -1.52
CA ASN A 60 7.55 -8.87 -0.54
C ASN A 60 6.27 -8.53 0.22
N PHE A 61 5.11 -8.57 -0.45
CA PHE A 61 3.84 -8.30 0.21
C PHE A 61 3.44 -9.41 1.19
N LYS A 62 3.76 -10.69 0.90
CA LYS A 62 3.63 -11.79 1.86
C LYS A 62 4.48 -11.57 3.10
N GLU A 63 5.72 -11.13 2.94
CA GLU A 63 6.61 -10.82 4.06
C GLU A 63 6.11 -9.64 4.89
N LEU A 64 5.66 -8.56 4.25
CA LEU A 64 5.01 -7.43 4.93
C LEU A 64 3.79 -7.88 5.73
N THR A 65 2.94 -8.71 5.12
CA THR A 65 1.76 -9.27 5.78
C THR A 65 2.15 -10.06 7.01
N TRP A 66 3.20 -10.88 6.90
CA TRP A 66 3.69 -11.66 8.03
C TRP A 66 4.16 -10.76 9.17
N LEU A 67 5.01 -9.77 8.88
CA LEU A 67 5.50 -8.81 9.87
C LEU A 67 4.35 -8.02 10.53
N PHE A 68 3.37 -7.61 9.73
CA PHE A 68 2.19 -6.94 10.24
C PHE A 68 1.37 -7.84 11.16
N LEU A 69 1.17 -9.11 10.78
CA LEU A 69 0.44 -10.08 11.60
C LEU A 69 1.11 -10.33 12.96
N GLN A 70 2.45 -10.36 13.01
CA GLN A 70 3.20 -10.54 14.27
C GLN A 70 2.96 -9.37 15.24
N THR A 71 2.82 -8.15 14.72
CA THR A 71 2.63 -6.94 15.53
C THR A 71 1.16 -6.59 15.74
N ASN A 72 0.28 -7.08 14.86
CA ASN A 72 -1.16 -6.83 14.84
C ASN A 72 -1.92 -8.14 14.59
N PRO A 73 -2.06 -9.03 15.58
CA PRO A 73 -2.79 -10.28 15.41
C PRO A 73 -4.25 -10.06 15.00
N LEU A 74 -4.76 -10.87 14.07
CA LEU A 74 -6.17 -10.79 13.66
C LEU A 74 -7.09 -11.24 14.81
N GLN A 75 -7.78 -10.27 15.40
CA GLN A 75 -8.83 -10.54 16.39
C GLN A 75 -10.19 -10.63 15.70
N SER A 76 -10.98 -11.65 16.04
CA SER A 76 -12.26 -11.97 15.38
C SER A 76 -13.28 -10.83 15.40
N SER A 77 -13.27 -10.00 16.44
CA SER A 77 -14.16 -8.83 16.61
C SER A 77 -13.75 -7.60 15.78
N ALA A 78 -12.59 -7.61 15.13
CA ALA A 78 -12.02 -6.45 14.44
C ALA A 78 -11.75 -6.67 12.95
N LYS A 79 -12.27 -7.76 12.35
CA LYS A 79 -11.98 -8.15 10.95
C LYS A 79 -12.26 -7.03 9.93
N GLU A 80 -13.34 -6.28 10.10
CA GLU A 80 -13.70 -5.17 9.19
C GLU A 80 -12.69 -4.02 9.20
N LYS A 81 -12.04 -3.78 10.35
CA LYS A 81 -11.06 -2.70 10.53
C LYS A 81 -9.61 -3.19 10.48
N TYR A 82 -9.40 -4.48 10.22
CA TYR A 82 -8.06 -5.06 10.19
C TYR A 82 -7.20 -4.38 9.12
N GLY A 83 -5.98 -4.01 9.47
CA GLY A 83 -5.13 -3.25 8.55
C GLY A 83 -5.35 -1.74 8.55
N HIS A 84 -6.33 -1.14 9.24
CA HIS A 84 -6.51 0.32 9.23
C HIS A 84 -5.25 1.15 9.58
N ASN A 85 -4.31 0.57 10.34
CA ASN A 85 -3.02 1.14 10.73
C ASN A 85 -1.84 0.64 9.86
N PHE A 86 -2.10 -0.06 8.77
CA PHE A 86 -1.06 -0.65 7.91
C PHE A 86 -0.17 0.42 7.28
N SER A 87 -0.71 1.57 6.89
CA SER A 87 0.10 2.69 6.41
C SER A 87 1.08 3.20 7.47
N ASP A 88 0.66 3.29 8.73
CA ASP A 88 1.54 3.73 9.82
C ASP A 88 2.56 2.65 10.18
N PHE A 89 2.17 1.37 10.10
CA PHE A 89 3.10 0.25 10.20
C PHE A 89 4.20 0.34 9.12
N LEU A 90 3.84 0.56 7.85
CA LEU A 90 4.82 0.71 6.78
C LEU A 90 5.79 1.88 7.07
N ALA A 91 5.28 3.00 7.59
CA ALA A 91 6.11 4.14 7.96
C ALA A 91 7.11 3.83 9.09
N SER A 92 6.86 2.79 9.89
CA SER A 92 7.71 2.40 11.02
C SER A 92 8.83 1.43 10.64
N LEU A 93 8.78 0.83 9.45
CA LEU A 93 9.77 -0.15 8.99
C LEU A 93 11.00 0.56 8.43
N ALA A 94 12.18 0.25 9.00
CA ALA A 94 13.44 0.85 8.57
C ALA A 94 13.82 0.43 7.13
N GLU A 95 13.46 -0.79 6.74
CA GLU A 95 13.81 -1.41 5.46
C GLU A 95 13.16 -0.70 4.27
N ILE A 96 12.02 -0.03 4.48
CA ILE A 96 11.30 0.72 3.44
C ILE A 96 11.36 2.23 3.65
N GLN A 97 12.26 2.72 4.50
CA GLN A 97 12.43 4.15 4.75
C GLN A 97 12.82 4.91 3.47
N ASN A 98 13.63 4.29 2.61
CA ASN A 98 13.96 4.84 1.28
C ASN A 98 12.77 4.85 0.32
N PHE A 99 11.72 4.09 0.61
CA PHE A 99 10.47 4.03 -0.16
C PHE A 99 9.31 4.64 0.64
N TYR A 100 9.59 5.71 1.40
CA TYR A 100 8.62 6.32 2.32
C TYR A 100 7.28 6.66 1.65
N PHE A 101 7.30 6.97 0.35
CA PHE A 101 6.09 7.24 -0.44
C PHE A 101 5.04 6.12 -0.42
N ILE A 102 5.45 4.87 -0.19
CA ILE A 102 4.54 3.72 -0.13
C ILE A 102 3.49 3.92 0.97
N ARG A 103 3.83 4.63 2.05
CA ARG A 103 2.88 5.01 3.09
C ARG A 103 1.69 5.78 2.51
N PHE A 104 1.94 6.76 1.64
CA PHE A 104 0.88 7.60 1.08
C PHE A 104 0.00 6.82 0.10
N ILE A 105 0.61 5.91 -0.67
CA ILE A 105 -0.11 4.95 -1.51
C ILE A 105 -1.02 4.06 -0.64
N ALA A 106 -0.50 3.53 0.48
CA ALA A 106 -1.28 2.71 1.42
C ALA A 106 -2.43 3.49 2.08
N MET A 107 -2.21 4.76 2.43
CA MET A 107 -3.27 5.63 2.94
C MET A 107 -4.41 5.79 1.93
N LEU A 108 -4.08 5.94 0.65
CA LEU A 108 -5.07 6.09 -0.42
C LEU A 108 -5.81 4.77 -0.72
N ASP A 109 -5.11 3.64 -0.70
CA ASP A 109 -5.69 2.30 -0.79
C ASP A 109 -6.76 2.09 0.31
N TRP A 110 -6.41 2.37 1.57
CA TRP A 110 -7.35 2.26 2.67
C TRP A 110 -8.52 3.24 2.56
N PHE A 111 -8.25 4.49 2.16
CA PHE A 111 -9.28 5.50 1.96
C PHE A 111 -10.30 5.06 0.90
N TRP A 112 -9.82 4.47 -0.19
CA TRP A 112 -10.68 3.91 -1.24
C TRP A 112 -11.47 2.69 -0.76
N TYR A 113 -10.83 1.75 -0.05
CA TYR A 113 -11.50 0.58 0.50
C TYR A 113 -12.59 0.93 1.52
N SER A 114 -12.30 1.86 2.44
CA SER A 114 -13.18 2.23 3.55
C SER A 114 -14.33 3.17 3.16
N SER A 115 -14.47 3.47 1.86
CA SER A 115 -15.28 4.53 1.25
C SER A 115 -16.81 4.46 1.38
N HIS A 116 -17.33 3.67 2.32
CA HIS A 116 -18.76 3.56 2.61
C HIS A 116 -19.37 4.87 3.18
N SER A 117 -18.54 5.89 3.47
CA SER A 117 -18.96 7.20 3.99
C SER A 117 -18.73 8.33 2.97
N PRO A 118 -19.79 8.91 2.37
CA PRO A 118 -19.70 9.89 1.27
C PRO A 118 -19.19 11.29 1.66
N LYS A 119 -18.60 11.45 2.86
CA LYS A 119 -18.05 12.72 3.35
C LYS A 119 -16.61 12.62 3.84
N GLN A 120 -15.97 11.46 3.68
CA GLN A 120 -14.59 11.29 4.10
C GLN A 120 -13.67 12.10 3.18
N ARG A 121 -12.75 12.85 3.79
CA ARG A 121 -11.66 13.53 3.10
C ARG A 121 -10.35 13.01 3.63
N ILE A 122 -9.34 13.01 2.76
CA ILE A 122 -7.96 12.72 3.14
C ILE A 122 -7.05 13.79 2.56
N GLN A 123 -5.97 14.08 3.27
CA GLN A 123 -4.91 14.96 2.80
C GLN A 123 -3.67 14.12 2.54
N LEU A 124 -3.11 14.25 1.35
CA LEU A 124 -1.93 13.49 0.91
C LEU A 124 -0.98 14.44 0.19
N PRO A 125 0.31 14.10 0.07
CA PRO A 125 1.23 14.79 -0.85
C PRO A 125 0.64 14.89 -2.25
N LYS A 126 0.85 16.02 -2.90
CA LYS A 126 0.35 16.24 -4.25
C LYS A 126 0.95 15.22 -5.21
N GLY A 127 0.10 14.69 -6.09
CA GLY A 127 0.48 13.64 -7.05
C GLY A 127 0.20 12.22 -6.56
N THR A 128 -0.20 12.04 -5.29
CA THR A 128 -0.53 10.71 -4.74
C THR A 128 -1.63 10.04 -5.53
N LEU A 129 -2.70 10.76 -5.88
CA LEU A 129 -3.78 10.22 -6.70
C LEU A 129 -3.32 9.80 -8.10
N LYS A 130 -2.49 10.63 -8.75
CA LYS A 130 -1.94 10.34 -10.08
C LYS A 130 -1.10 9.05 -10.03
N SER A 131 -0.14 9.00 -9.11
CA SER A 131 0.76 7.85 -8.96
C SER A 131 0.04 6.57 -8.55
N TRP A 132 -0.93 6.65 -7.63
CA TRP A 132 -1.79 5.52 -7.28
C TRP A 132 -2.57 4.99 -8.48
N GLY A 133 -3.14 5.88 -9.29
CA GLY A 133 -3.81 5.50 -10.54
C GLY A 133 -2.89 4.83 -11.56
N ASN A 134 -1.65 5.32 -11.70
CA ASN A 134 -0.66 4.72 -12.61
C ASN A 134 -0.30 3.29 -12.18
N ILE A 135 -0.10 3.06 -10.88
CA ILE A 135 0.16 1.72 -10.32
C ILE A 135 -0.99 0.77 -10.65
N LEU A 136 -2.23 1.17 -10.39
CA LEU A 136 -3.40 0.31 -10.61
C LEU A 136 -3.67 0.00 -12.08
N ARG A 137 -3.31 0.90 -13.00
CA ARG A 137 -3.43 0.66 -14.44
C ARG A 137 -2.33 -0.26 -14.98
N GLY A 138 -1.33 -0.60 -14.17
CA GLY A 138 -0.24 -1.49 -14.56
C GLY A 138 0.63 -0.90 -15.67
N GLU A 139 0.75 0.43 -15.74
CA GLU A 139 1.53 1.10 -16.79
C GLU A 139 2.98 0.60 -16.76
N ASP A 140 3.57 0.36 -17.94
CA ASP A 140 4.91 -0.21 -18.06
C ASP A 140 5.99 0.66 -17.39
N GLN A 141 5.74 1.97 -17.30
CA GLN A 141 6.55 2.92 -16.55
C GLN A 141 5.83 3.35 -15.27
N LEU A 142 6.34 2.90 -14.12
CA LEU A 142 5.88 3.37 -12.81
C LEU A 142 6.39 4.80 -12.58
N ASP A 143 5.59 5.79 -12.97
CA ASP A 143 5.87 7.20 -12.70
C ASP A 143 5.27 7.60 -11.34
N ILE A 144 6.13 7.63 -10.32
CA ILE A 144 5.79 8.07 -8.97
C ILE A 144 6.34 9.48 -8.77
N GLU A 145 5.44 10.46 -8.85
CA GLU A 145 5.74 11.88 -8.73
C GLU A 145 4.95 12.43 -7.54
N LEU A 146 5.65 12.65 -6.43
CA LEU A 146 5.05 13.21 -5.22
C LEU A 146 5.80 14.46 -4.81
N ASP A 147 5.04 15.50 -4.50
CA ASP A 147 5.54 16.68 -3.80
C ASP A 147 5.04 16.64 -2.36
N GLU A 148 5.94 16.40 -1.42
CA GLU A 148 5.62 16.35 0.02
C GLU A 148 5.42 17.74 0.65
N LEU A 149 5.84 18.81 -0.04
CA LEU A 149 5.66 20.18 0.42
C LEU A 149 4.28 20.73 0.04
N GLU A 150 3.66 20.15 -0.98
CA GLU A 150 2.30 20.49 -1.41
C GLU A 150 1.31 19.38 -1.03
N LEU A 151 0.14 19.74 -0.51
CA LEU A 151 -0.90 18.78 -0.16
C LEU A 151 -2.06 18.86 -1.15
N GLU A 152 -2.60 17.71 -1.53
CA GLU A 152 -3.88 17.57 -2.22
C GLU A 152 -4.96 17.05 -1.26
N VAL A 153 -6.16 17.63 -1.36
CA VAL A 153 -7.32 17.19 -0.60
C VAL A 153 -8.17 16.31 -1.49
N LEU A 154 -8.32 15.05 -1.10
CA LEU A 154 -9.11 14.07 -1.85
C LEU A 154 -10.41 13.75 -1.11
N SER A 155 -11.48 13.50 -1.86
CA SER A 155 -12.77 13.05 -1.34
C SER A 155 -13.37 11.97 -2.23
N ILE A 156 -14.23 11.13 -1.70
CA ILE A 156 -14.96 10.14 -2.50
C ILE A 156 -16.37 10.64 -2.76
N GLN A 157 -16.73 10.77 -4.03
CA GLN A 157 -18.08 11.08 -4.47
C GLN A 157 -18.74 9.84 -5.05
N LYS A 158 -19.99 9.59 -4.64
CA LYS A 158 -20.85 8.57 -5.22
C LYS A 158 -21.75 9.20 -6.28
N ASN A 159 -21.58 8.80 -7.53
CA ASN A 159 -22.42 9.20 -8.65
C ASN A 159 -23.24 7.98 -9.09
N GLY A 160 -24.47 7.85 -8.55
CA GLY A 160 -25.32 6.68 -8.79
C GLY A 160 -24.73 5.41 -8.15
N LYS A 161 -24.33 4.45 -8.98
CA LYS A 161 -23.66 3.20 -8.55
C LYS A 161 -22.12 3.28 -8.60
N GLU A 162 -21.57 4.36 -9.14
CA GLU A 162 -20.13 4.54 -9.28
C GLU A 162 -19.57 5.37 -8.12
N TYR A 163 -18.36 5.03 -7.69
CA TYR A 163 -17.57 5.83 -6.76
C TYR A 163 -16.38 6.42 -7.52
N LYS A 164 -16.02 7.68 -7.24
CA LYS A 164 -14.88 8.38 -7.85
C LYS A 164 -14.15 9.18 -6.79
N ILE A 165 -12.83 9.22 -6.88
CA ILE A 165 -11.99 10.11 -6.07
C ILE A 165 -11.91 11.46 -6.78
N ILE A 166 -12.10 12.54 -6.03
CA ILE A 166 -12.07 13.92 -6.52
C ILE A 166 -11.05 14.71 -5.73
N GLN A 167 -10.21 15.44 -6.46
CA GLN A 167 -9.24 16.41 -5.96
C GLN A 167 -9.89 17.80 -5.89
N HIS A 168 -9.71 18.50 -4.76
CA HIS A 168 -10.21 19.86 -4.53
C HIS A 168 -9.10 20.91 -4.63
#